data_AF-M6GGP9-F1
#
_entry.id   AF-M6GGP9-F1
#
_cell.length_a   1.000
_cell.length_b   1.000
_cell.length_c   1.000
_cell.angle_alpha   90.00
_cell.angle_beta   90.00
_cell.angle_gamma   90.00
#
_symmetry.space_group_name_H-M   'P 1'
#
loop_
_entity.id
_entity.type
_entity.pdbx_description
1 polymer ?
#
loop_
_entity_poly.entity_id
_entity_poly.type
_entity_poly.pdbx_seq_one_letter_code
_entity_poly.pdbx_strand_id
1 'polypeptide(L)' 'MLKARINKIEEEEGVKYEIYIPKENEASILIYLDEEAFLSFLDGLAECAEALKKQEEINV' A
#
# COMPACT_ATOMS: atom_id res chain seq x y z
N MET A 1 0.32 -2.75 -18.54
CA MET A 1 -0.04 -3.18 -17.17
C MET A 1 0.18 -2.00 -16.24
N LEU A 2 -0.90 -1.45 -15.70
CA LEU A 2 -0.82 -0.35 -14.75
C LEU A 2 -0.30 -0.90 -13.42
N LYS A 3 0.63 -0.20 -12.77
CA LYS A 3 1.25 -0.64 -11.52
C LYS A 3 0.83 0.28 -10.38
N ALA A 4 0.59 -0.31 -9.21
CA ALA A 4 0.49 0.49 -8.00
C ALA A 4 1.80 1.24 -7.75
N ARG A 5 1.70 2.45 -7.19
CA ARG A 5 2.85 3.29 -6.84
C ARG A 5 2.63 3.94 -5.49
N ILE A 6 3.73 4.21 -4.80
CA ILE A 6 3.75 4.93 -3.53
C ILE A 6 4.67 6.14 -3.73
N ASN A 7 4.19 7.33 -3.38
CA ASN A 7 4.96 8.57 -3.42
C ASN A 7 5.06 9.15 -2.01
N LYS A 8 6.27 9.57 -1.61
CA LYS A 8 6.48 10.39 -0.40
C LYS A 8 6.32 11.86 -0.78
N ILE A 9 5.60 12.60 0.05
CA ILE A 9 5.38 14.04 -0.10
C ILE A 9 5.87 14.70 1.18
N GLU A 10 6.81 15.63 1.06
CA GLU A 10 7.36 16.39 2.19
C GLU A 10 6.79 17.81 2.15
N GLU A 11 6.05 18.19 3.18
CA GLU A 11 5.43 19.51 3.34
C GLU A 11 5.99 20.19 4.61
N GLU A 12 5.80 21.52 4.75
CA GLU A 12 6.20 22.23 5.98
C GLU A 12 5.52 21.67 7.24
N GLU A 13 4.33 21.10 7.07
CA GLU A 13 3.49 20.55 8.14
C GLU A 13 3.83 19.09 8.49
N GLY A 14 4.70 18.42 7.70
CA GLY A 14 5.14 17.04 7.94
C GLY A 14 5.26 16.19 6.68
N VAL A 15 5.44 14.88 6.89
CA VAL A 15 5.55 13.87 5.81
C VAL A 15 4.20 13.21 5.57
N LYS A 16 3.82 13.10 4.29
CA LYS A 16 2.65 12.34 3.82
C LYS A 16 3.06 11.32 2.77
N TYR A 17 2.27 10.27 2.65
CA TYR A 17 2.42 9.22 1.66
C TYR A 17 1.16 9.09 0.81
N GLU A 18 1.34 9.09 -0.50
CA GLU A 18 0.29 8.85 -1.48
C GLU A 18 0.44 7.43 -2.03
N ILE A 19 -0.62 6.63 -1.96
CA ILE A 19 -0.71 5.31 -2.56
C ILE A 19 -1.72 5.37 -3.71
N TYR A 20 -1.25 5.09 -4.92
CA TYR A 20 -2.09 5.05 -6.11
C TYR A 20 -2.20 3.62 -6.64
N ILE A 21 -3.44 3.13 -6.75
CA ILE A 21 -3.76 1.80 -7.28
C ILE A 21 -4.59 1.98 -8.55
N PRO A 22 -3.99 1.82 -9.73
CA PRO A 22 -4.70 1.96 -10.98
C PRO A 22 -5.68 0.81 -11.24
N LYS A 23 -6.80 1.13 -11.88
CA LYS A 23 -7.80 0.17 -12.39
C LYS A 23 -7.99 0.43 -13.88
N GLU A 24 -8.16 -0.62 -14.69
CA GLU A 24 -8.25 -0.48 -16.15
C GLU A 24 -9.63 0.02 -16.63
N ASN A 25 -10.70 -0.40 -15.97
CA ASN A 25 -12.09 -0.11 -16.38
C ASN A 25 -12.89 0.64 -15.30
N GLU A 26 -12.22 1.09 -14.25
CA GLU A 26 -12.84 1.75 -13.10
C GLU A 26 -11.99 2.92 -12.63
N ALA A 27 -12.56 3.75 -11.74
CA ALA A 27 -11.81 4.80 -11.09
C ALA A 27 -10.62 4.22 -10.31
N SER A 28 -9.46 4.87 -10.45
CA SER A 28 -8.28 4.49 -9.69
C SER A 28 -8.45 4.87 -8.23
N ILE A 29 -7.86 4.06 -7.34
CA ILE A 29 -7.90 4.31 -5.90
C ILE A 29 -6.69 5.18 -5.54
N LEU A 30 -6.94 6.20 -4.73
CA LEU A 30 -5.94 7.13 -4.24
C LEU A 30 -6.10 7.27 -2.73
N ILE A 31 -5.03 6.98 -1.99
CA ILE A 31 -5.02 7.01 -0.52
C ILE A 31 -3.91 7.96 -0.09
N TYR A 32 -4.23 8.89 0.81
CA TYR A 32 -3.28 9.77 1.46
C TYR A 32 -3.19 9.39 2.92
N LEU A 33 -1.97 9.15 3.39
CA LEU A 33 -1.67 8.78 4.77
C LEU A 33 -0.62 9.75 5.32
N ASP A 34 -0.75 10.13 6.58
CA ASP A 34 0.38 10.68 7.32
C ASP A 34 1.41 9.57 7.62
N GLU A 35 2.56 9.97 8.18
CA GLU A 35 3.66 9.05 8.46
C GLU A 35 3.27 7.91 9.42
N GLU A 36 2.54 8.20 10.50
CA GLU A 36 2.13 7.18 11.47
C GLU A 36 1.15 6.17 10.86
N ALA A 37 0.14 6.67 10.14
CA ALA A 37 -0.84 5.83 9.45
C ALA A 37 -0.19 4.99 8.33
N PHE A 38 0.82 5.54 7.62
CA PHE A 38 1.56 4.81 6.61
C PHE A 38 2.38 3.67 7.20
N LEU A 39 3.07 3.89 8.33
CA LEU A 39 3.79 2.84 9.03
C LEU A 39 2.86 1.71 9.49
N SER A 40 1.73 2.05 10.10
CA SER A 40 0.71 1.06 10.49
C SER A 40 0.15 0.28 9.29
N PHE A 41 -0.01 0.93 8.14
CA PHE A 41 -0.42 0.27 6.91
C PHE A 41 0.62 -0.75 6.40
N LEU A 42 1.92 -0.43 6.49
CA LEU A 42 2.99 -1.36 6.11
C LEU A 42 3.02 -2.60 7.01
N ASP A 43 2.81 -2.45 8.31
CA ASP A 43 2.73 -3.57 9.25
C ASP A 43 1.58 -4.51 8.87
N GLY A 44 0.39 -3.96 8.60
CA GLY A 44 -0.76 -4.75 8.14
C GLY A 44 -0.51 -5.46 6.79
N LEU A 45 0.24 -4.84 5.88
CA LEU A 45 0.65 -5.48 4.62
C LEU A 45 1.64 -6.64 4.85
N ALA A 46 2.56 -6.50 5.79
CA ALA A 46 3.52 -7.56 6.12
C ALA A 46 2.79 -8.81 6.66
N GLU A 47 1.83 -8.63 7.57
CA GLU A 47 0.99 -9.73 8.08
C GLU A 47 0.22 -10.43 6.95
N CYS A 48 -0.35 -9.65 6.02
CA CYS A 48 -1.04 -10.18 4.86
C CYS A 48 -0.10 -10.99 3.95
N ALA A 49 1.13 -10.49 3.73
CA ALA A 49 2.13 -11.18 2.91
C ALA A 49 2.57 -12.51 3.52
N GLU A 50 2.74 -12.57 4.85
CA GLU A 50 3.03 -13.83 5.55
C GLU A 50 1.88 -14.83 5.43
N ALA A 51 0.63 -14.36 5.54
CA ALA A 51 -0.54 -15.21 5.36
C ALA A 51 -0.62 -15.82 3.96
N LEU A 52 -0.29 -15.04 2.92
CA LEU A 52 -0.26 -15.51 1.54
C LEU A 52 0.82 -16.58 1.30
N LYS A 53 2.03 -16.38 1.83
CA LYS A 53 3.11 -17.38 1.73
C LYS A 53 2.74 -18.72 2.37
N LYS A 54 2.11 -18.68 3.55
CA LYS A 54 1.61 -19.88 4.24
C LYS A 54 0.56 -20.63 3.42
N GLN A 55 -0.27 -19.92 2.65
CA GLN A 55 -1.24 -20.57 1.74
C GLN A 55 -0.56 -21.27 0.57
N GLU A 56 0.53 -20.70 0.03
CA GLU A 56 1.32 -21.36 -1.03
C GLU A 56 1.99 -22.65 -0.51
N GLU A 57 2.50 -22.66 0.72
CA GLU A 57 3.11 -23.87 1.32
C GLU A 57 2.11 -24.99 1.63
N ILE A 58 0.84 -24.66 1.92
CA ILE A 58 -0.23 -25.65 2.16
C ILE A 58 -0.74 -26.27 0.86
N ASN A 59 -0.63 -25.56 -0.26
CA ASN A 59 -1.08 -26.01 -1.58
C ASN A 59 0.00 -26.77 -2.39
N VAL A 60 1.14 -27.11 -1.77
CA VAL A 60 2.25 -27.89 -2.38
C VAL A 60 2.27 -29.32 -1.86
#